data_AF-A0AAJ6E5G1-F1
#
_entry.id   AF-A0AAJ6E5G1-F1
#
_cell.length_a   1.000
_cell.length_b   1.000
_cell.length_c   1.000
_cell.angle_alpha   90.00
_cell.angle_beta   90.00
_cell.angle_gamma   90.00
#
_symmetry.space_group_name_H-M   'P 1'
#
loop_
_entity.id
_entity.type
_entity.pdbx_description
1 polymer ?
#
loop_
_entity_poly.entity_id
_entity_poly.type
_entity_poly.pdbx_seq_one_letter_code
_entity_poly.pdbx_strand_id
1 'polypeptide(L)'
;MPLWTCETCGAQFPNGGTPPTSCPICEDERQFVNWNGQTFLTRETLAERHRLVWRDDLGLTGLALEPSFAIGQRALLVPLGDGCVMWDCVPLATPEAIAQVRTLGGLKAIAISHPHYYGALADWSEAFGGIPVYLHADDRQWVTRPHASIVHWTGNSNRISDDVLLLRTGGHFAGATMLHWSRGAEGKGALLTGDIAQVTMDRRFVSFMYSYPNYMPLNAAAVHRIAAAVAPLTFDRIYGAWWGRNIAEGAKAAFVASVERYIAAIA
;
A
#
# COMPACT_ATOMS: atom_id res chain seq x y z
N MET A 1 -13.79 -0.95 -24.45
CA MET A 1 -12.61 -0.05 -24.56
C MET A 1 -11.57 -0.54 -23.56
N PRO A 2 -10.28 -0.53 -23.90
CA PRO A 2 -9.24 -1.04 -23.01
C PRO A 2 -9.14 -0.20 -21.73
N LEU A 3 -8.77 -0.89 -20.65
CA LEU A 3 -8.33 -0.30 -19.40
C LEU A 3 -6.82 -0.10 -19.49
N TRP A 4 -6.34 1.09 -19.14
CA TRP A 4 -4.92 1.44 -19.23
C TRP A 4 -4.26 1.47 -17.86
N THR A 5 -3.11 0.81 -17.74
CA THR A 5 -2.26 0.77 -16.55
C THR A 5 -0.94 1.45 -16.86
N CYS A 6 -0.56 2.46 -16.08
CA CYS A 6 0.74 3.10 -16.17
C CYS A 6 1.84 2.06 -15.87
N GLU A 7 2.82 1.93 -16.77
CA GLU A 7 3.89 0.93 -16.62
C GLU A 7 4.82 1.23 -15.44
N THR A 8 5.01 2.51 -15.10
CA THR A 8 5.94 2.95 -14.04
C THR A 8 5.37 2.78 -12.64
N CYS A 9 4.14 3.22 -12.40
CA CYS A 9 3.54 3.20 -11.05
C CYS A 9 2.40 2.18 -10.88
N GLY A 10 1.91 1.58 -11.96
CA GLY A 10 0.79 0.63 -11.90
C GLY A 10 -0.59 1.26 -11.66
N ALA A 11 -0.71 2.58 -11.66
CA ALA A 11 -1.99 3.25 -11.56
C ALA A 11 -2.87 2.96 -12.78
N GLN A 12 -4.14 2.60 -12.53
CA GLN A 12 -5.13 2.36 -13.58
C GLN A 12 -5.91 3.63 -13.93
N PHE A 13 -6.34 3.74 -15.18
CA PHE A 13 -7.11 4.85 -15.72
C PHE A 13 -8.46 4.36 -16.26
N PRO A 14 -9.46 5.24 -16.47
CA PRO A 14 -10.75 4.85 -17.01
C PRO A 14 -10.62 4.23 -18.40
N ASN A 15 -11.62 3.43 -18.79
CA ASN A 15 -11.65 2.82 -20.11
C ASN A 15 -11.64 3.90 -21.21
N GLY A 16 -10.77 3.75 -22.20
CA GLY A 16 -10.64 4.71 -23.30
C GLY A 16 -10.04 4.09 -24.56
N GLY A 17 -10.37 4.61 -25.73
CA GLY A 17 -9.85 4.08 -27.01
C GLY A 17 -8.33 4.24 -27.20
N THR A 18 -7.73 5.20 -26.51
CA THR A 18 -6.29 5.51 -26.53
C THR A 18 -5.76 5.60 -25.11
N PRO A 19 -4.46 5.34 -24.89
CA PRO A 19 -3.85 5.52 -23.57
C PRO A 19 -3.89 7.00 -23.14
N PRO A 20 -3.85 7.29 -21.83
CA PRO A 20 -3.65 8.64 -21.32
C PRO A 20 -2.37 9.28 -21.85
N THR A 21 -2.32 10.61 -21.91
CA THR A 21 -1.12 11.35 -22.34
C THR A 21 -0.09 11.48 -21.22
N SER A 22 -0.53 11.47 -19.97
CA SER A 22 0.35 11.53 -18.80
C SER A 22 -0.23 10.76 -17.61
N CYS A 23 0.61 10.50 -16.61
CA CYS A 23 0.19 9.94 -15.33
C CYS A 23 0.47 10.96 -14.22
N PRO A 24 -0.56 11.53 -13.56
CA PRO A 24 -0.35 12.58 -12.55
C PRO A 24 0.46 12.08 -11.35
N ILE A 25 0.41 10.77 -11.05
CA ILE A 25 1.23 10.16 -10.00
C ILE A 25 2.71 10.14 -10.42
N CYS A 26 3.03 9.87 -11.69
CA CYS A 26 4.42 9.82 -12.18
C CYS A 26 5.02 11.21 -12.43
N GLU A 27 4.18 12.20 -12.75
CA GLU A 27 4.58 13.60 -12.91
C GLU A 27 4.82 14.32 -11.57
N ASP A 28 4.36 13.74 -10.47
CA ASP A 28 4.65 14.22 -9.13
C ASP A 28 6.09 13.86 -8.70
N GLU A 29 6.75 14.77 -7.99
CA GLU A 29 8.15 14.61 -7.56
C GLU A 29 8.39 13.44 -6.59
N ARG A 30 7.32 12.83 -6.07
CA ARG A 30 7.41 11.62 -5.25
C ARG A 30 7.52 10.35 -6.06
N GLN A 31 7.38 10.44 -7.37
CA GLN A 31 7.62 9.39 -8.35
C GLN A 31 8.44 9.96 -9.52
N PHE A 32 8.49 9.25 -10.65
CA PHE A 32 9.17 9.72 -11.84
C PHE A 32 8.46 9.21 -13.10
N VAL A 33 8.61 9.94 -14.20
CA VAL A 33 8.34 9.42 -15.54
C VAL A 33 9.51 8.54 -15.96
N ASN A 34 9.22 7.33 -16.47
CA ASN A 34 10.26 6.41 -16.94
C ASN A 34 11.18 7.07 -17.98
N TRP A 35 12.45 6.69 -18.00
CA TRP A 35 13.46 7.26 -18.91
C TRP A 35 13.14 7.03 -20.40
N ASN A 36 12.33 6.03 -20.73
CA ASN A 36 11.82 5.78 -22.07
C ASN A 36 10.51 6.53 -22.37
N GLY A 37 10.08 7.43 -21.50
CA GLY A 37 8.82 8.17 -21.58
C GLY A 37 7.67 7.52 -20.83
N GLN A 38 6.52 8.19 -20.83
CA GLN A 38 5.31 7.69 -20.17
C GLN A 38 4.63 6.61 -21.03
N THR A 39 4.65 5.37 -20.57
CA THR A 39 4.02 4.23 -21.24
C THR A 39 2.87 3.62 -20.43
N PHE A 40 1.94 3.00 -21.15
CA PHE A 40 0.76 2.36 -20.59
C PHE A 40 0.54 0.99 -21.25
N LEU A 41 0.12 0.01 -20.45
CA LEU A 41 -0.26 -1.31 -20.91
C LEU A 41 -1.76 -1.49 -20.78
N THR A 42 -2.36 -2.27 -21.67
CA THR A 42 -3.71 -2.80 -21.43
C THR A 42 -3.65 -3.86 -20.34
N ARG A 43 -4.78 -4.11 -19.66
CA ARG A 43 -4.89 -5.21 -18.69
C ARG A 43 -4.51 -6.56 -19.31
N GLU A 44 -4.94 -6.81 -20.55
CA GLU A 44 -4.68 -8.06 -21.27
C GLU A 44 -3.17 -8.24 -21.50
N THR A 45 -2.47 -7.22 -22.01
CA THR A 45 -1.01 -7.27 -22.18
C THR A 45 -0.27 -7.41 -20.85
N LEU A 46 -0.76 -6.78 -19.78
CA LEU A 46 -0.18 -6.94 -18.44
C LEU A 46 -0.29 -8.40 -17.97
N ALA A 47 -1.46 -9.02 -18.14
CA ALA A 47 -1.73 -10.41 -17.76
C ALA A 47 -0.97 -11.45 -18.61
N GLU A 48 -0.64 -11.14 -19.86
CA GLU A 48 0.20 -11.99 -20.71
C GLU A 48 1.67 -11.98 -20.26
N ARG A 49 2.16 -10.84 -19.77
CA ARG A 49 3.57 -10.63 -19.42
C ARG A 49 3.88 -10.94 -17.96
N HIS A 50 2.88 -10.90 -17.09
CA HIS A 50 3.04 -11.03 -15.64
C HIS A 50 1.95 -11.93 -15.08
N ARG A 51 2.32 -12.73 -14.09
CA ARG A 51 1.38 -13.53 -13.29
C ARG A 51 1.31 -12.99 -11.88
N LEU A 52 0.17 -13.15 -11.22
CA LEU A 52 0.14 -13.01 -9.75
C LEU A 52 0.74 -14.25 -9.10
N VAL A 53 1.53 -14.01 -8.06
CA VAL A 53 2.01 -15.03 -7.14
C VAL A 53 1.55 -14.68 -5.74
N TRP A 54 1.34 -15.72 -4.93
CA TRP A 54 0.98 -15.58 -3.53
C TRP A 54 1.76 -16.58 -2.67
N ARG A 55 2.14 -16.14 -1.47
CA ARG A 55 2.87 -16.97 -0.49
C ARG A 55 2.70 -16.41 0.91
N ASP A 56 3.01 -17.24 1.90
CA ASP A 56 3.20 -16.76 3.26
C ASP A 56 4.34 -15.73 3.31
N ASP A 57 4.11 -14.65 4.02
CA ASP A 57 5.12 -13.66 4.39
C ASP A 57 4.91 -13.28 5.85
N LEU A 58 5.45 -14.11 6.74
CA LEU A 58 5.39 -13.92 8.20
C LEU A 58 3.96 -14.02 8.74
N GLY A 59 3.25 -15.06 8.33
CA GLY A 59 1.90 -15.40 8.80
C GLY A 59 0.76 -14.68 8.06
N LEU A 60 1.07 -13.80 7.12
CA LEU A 60 0.09 -13.20 6.21
C LEU A 60 0.28 -13.77 4.81
N THR A 61 -0.82 -13.92 4.06
CA THR A 61 -0.72 -14.19 2.62
C THR A 61 -0.40 -12.90 1.90
N GLY A 62 0.78 -12.82 1.26
CA GLY A 62 1.12 -11.73 0.35
C GLY A 62 0.75 -12.07 -1.08
N LEU A 63 0.42 -11.05 -1.89
CA LEU A 63 0.25 -11.15 -3.35
C LEU A 63 1.16 -10.16 -4.06
N ALA A 64 1.85 -10.58 -5.12
CA ALA A 64 2.63 -9.69 -5.99
C ALA A 64 2.64 -10.18 -7.44
N LEU A 65 3.21 -9.38 -8.35
CA LEU A 65 3.42 -9.78 -9.74
C LEU A 65 4.81 -10.40 -9.93
N GLU A 66 4.89 -11.42 -10.80
CA GLU A 66 6.14 -11.98 -11.34
C GLU A 66 6.10 -12.04 -12.88
N PRO A 67 7.12 -11.52 -13.60
CA PRO A 67 8.23 -10.69 -13.12
C PRO A 67 7.78 -9.46 -12.33
N SER A 68 8.70 -8.74 -11.68
CA SER A 68 8.32 -7.53 -10.94
C SER A 68 7.75 -6.47 -11.89
N PHE A 69 6.70 -5.76 -11.48
CA PHE A 69 6.05 -4.71 -12.24
C PHE A 69 5.87 -3.45 -11.40
N ALA A 70 5.91 -2.27 -12.05
CA ALA A 70 5.89 -0.98 -11.39
C ALA A 70 6.98 -0.90 -10.30
N ILE A 71 6.60 -0.55 -9.07
CA ILE A 71 7.53 -0.50 -7.93
C ILE A 71 7.78 -1.86 -7.29
N GLY A 72 7.13 -2.94 -7.76
CA GLY A 72 7.32 -4.30 -7.24
C GLY A 72 6.65 -4.55 -5.89
N GLN A 73 5.61 -3.78 -5.57
CA GLN A 73 4.86 -3.89 -4.32
C GLN A 73 4.19 -5.25 -4.16
N ARG A 74 3.88 -5.60 -2.91
CA ARG A 74 2.93 -6.66 -2.60
C ARG A 74 1.73 -6.12 -1.83
N ALA A 75 0.57 -6.71 -2.07
CA ALA A 75 -0.58 -6.59 -1.19
C ALA A 75 -0.49 -7.65 -0.08
N LEU A 76 -1.04 -7.37 1.10
CA LEU A 76 -1.11 -8.31 2.22
C LEU A 76 -2.57 -8.56 2.61
N LEU A 77 -2.95 -9.81 2.83
CA LEU A 77 -4.28 -10.18 3.30
C LEU A 77 -4.29 -10.27 4.82
N VAL A 78 -4.89 -9.27 5.47
CA VAL A 78 -5.05 -9.23 6.93
C VAL A 78 -6.36 -9.94 7.30
N PRO A 79 -6.31 -11.03 8.09
CA PRO A 79 -7.50 -11.80 8.41
C PRO A 79 -8.43 -11.03 9.37
N LEU A 80 -9.73 -11.17 9.10
CA LEU A 80 -10.85 -10.78 9.96
C LEU A 80 -11.63 -12.04 10.39
N GLY A 81 -12.60 -11.89 11.27
CA GLY A 81 -13.45 -13.00 11.72
C GLY A 81 -14.25 -13.69 10.60
N ASP A 82 -14.56 -12.98 9.51
CA ASP A 82 -15.41 -13.46 8.42
C ASP A 82 -14.86 -13.18 7.00
N GLY A 83 -13.55 -12.94 6.86
CA GLY A 83 -12.88 -12.66 5.58
C GLY A 83 -11.53 -11.99 5.77
N CYS A 84 -11.09 -11.18 4.81
CA CYS A 84 -9.82 -10.43 4.89
C CYS A 84 -9.99 -8.95 4.52
N VAL A 85 -9.11 -8.10 5.06
CA VAL A 85 -8.78 -6.79 4.50
C VAL A 85 -7.55 -6.94 3.62
N MET A 86 -7.63 -6.50 2.36
CA MET A 86 -6.43 -6.34 1.54
C MET A 86 -5.76 -5.02 1.89
N TRP A 87 -4.52 -5.09 2.40
CA TRP A 87 -3.66 -3.94 2.63
C TRP A 87 -2.77 -3.68 1.43
N ASP A 88 -2.82 -2.44 0.93
CA ASP A 88 -2.28 -2.03 -0.38
C ASP A 88 -2.86 -2.84 -1.55
N CYS A 89 -2.60 -2.42 -2.79
CA CYS A 89 -3.17 -3.09 -3.96
C CYS A 89 -2.13 -3.33 -5.06
N VAL A 90 -2.22 -4.51 -5.67
CA VAL A 90 -1.43 -4.88 -6.83
C VAL A 90 -2.17 -4.47 -8.12
N PRO A 91 -1.46 -4.09 -9.19
CA PRO A 91 -2.03 -3.51 -10.41
C PRO A 91 -2.66 -4.54 -11.37
N LEU A 92 -2.97 -5.74 -10.88
CA LEU A 92 -3.59 -6.81 -11.67
C LEU A 92 -4.50 -7.67 -10.77
N ALA A 93 -5.65 -8.06 -11.29
CA ALA A 93 -6.55 -9.05 -10.69
C ALA A 93 -6.83 -10.13 -11.73
N THR A 94 -6.44 -11.39 -11.46
CA THR A 94 -6.70 -12.53 -12.35
C THR A 94 -7.67 -13.52 -11.69
N PRO A 95 -8.39 -14.34 -12.49
CA PRO A 95 -9.32 -15.34 -11.96
C PRO A 95 -8.67 -16.28 -10.93
N GLU A 96 -7.41 -16.67 -11.13
CA GLU A 96 -6.68 -17.58 -10.23
C GLU A 96 -6.38 -16.92 -8.89
N ALA A 97 -5.91 -15.67 -8.91
CA ALA A 97 -5.64 -14.93 -7.68
C ALA A 97 -6.94 -14.63 -6.91
N ILE A 98 -8.01 -14.28 -7.61
CA ILE A 98 -9.34 -14.08 -6.99
C ILE A 98 -9.83 -15.39 -6.36
N ALA A 99 -9.70 -16.52 -7.05
CA ALA A 99 -10.08 -17.83 -6.52
C ALA A 99 -9.27 -18.17 -5.26
N GLN A 100 -7.96 -17.92 -5.26
CA GLN A 100 -7.12 -18.10 -4.09
C GLN A 100 -7.63 -17.27 -2.90
N VAL A 101 -7.93 -15.98 -3.10
CA VAL A 101 -8.41 -15.11 -2.02
C VAL A 101 -9.78 -15.57 -1.49
N ARG A 102 -10.64 -16.13 -2.35
CA ARG A 102 -11.91 -16.76 -1.90
C ARG A 102 -11.67 -17.97 -0.97
N THR A 103 -10.61 -18.75 -1.18
CA THR A 103 -10.27 -19.86 -0.25
C THR A 103 -9.91 -19.37 1.16
N LEU A 104 -9.53 -18.10 1.30
CA LEU A 104 -9.20 -17.43 2.56
C LEU A 104 -10.39 -16.68 3.19
N GLY A 105 -11.62 -16.96 2.73
CA GLY A 105 -12.84 -16.29 3.18
C GLY A 105 -13.23 -15.06 2.36
N GLY A 106 -12.42 -14.68 1.35
CA GLY A 106 -12.68 -13.54 0.48
C GLY A 106 -12.34 -12.19 1.11
N LEU A 107 -12.58 -11.11 0.36
CA LEU A 107 -12.31 -9.74 0.81
C LEU A 107 -13.57 -9.09 1.39
N LYS A 108 -13.39 -8.35 2.49
CA LYS A 108 -14.42 -7.48 3.08
C LYS A 108 -14.18 -6.01 2.81
N ALA A 109 -12.91 -5.65 2.64
CA ALA A 109 -12.49 -4.31 2.28
C ALA A 109 -11.09 -4.33 1.65
N ILE A 110 -10.76 -3.24 0.98
CA ILE A 110 -9.40 -2.88 0.59
C ILE A 110 -9.04 -1.60 1.34
N ALA A 111 -7.86 -1.52 1.92
CA ALA A 111 -7.32 -0.30 2.50
C ALA A 111 -5.93 -0.07 1.91
N ILE A 112 -5.67 1.15 1.46
CA ILE A 112 -4.45 1.46 0.71
C ILE A 112 -3.68 2.57 1.40
N SER A 113 -2.37 2.40 1.51
CA SER A 113 -1.49 3.33 2.21
C SER A 113 -1.47 4.71 1.56
N HIS A 114 -1.23 4.79 0.25
CA HIS A 114 -1.12 6.05 -0.51
C HIS A 114 -1.10 5.78 -2.05
N PRO A 115 -1.05 6.82 -2.91
CA PRO A 115 -1.30 6.71 -4.36
C PRO A 115 -0.46 5.69 -5.15
N HIS A 116 0.78 5.42 -4.75
CA HIS A 116 1.62 4.43 -5.45
C HIS A 116 1.07 2.99 -5.38
N TYR A 117 0.15 2.73 -4.45
CA TYR A 117 -0.39 1.41 -4.16
C TYR A 117 -1.85 1.28 -4.57
N TYR A 118 -2.42 2.24 -5.32
CA TYR A 118 -3.81 2.19 -5.77
C TYR A 118 -4.08 1.01 -6.71
N GLY A 119 -3.11 0.66 -7.56
CA GLY A 119 -3.13 -0.55 -8.37
C GLY A 119 -4.46 -0.81 -9.08
N ALA A 120 -4.95 -2.05 -9.00
CA ALA A 120 -6.20 -2.49 -9.59
C ALA A 120 -7.37 -2.48 -8.60
N LEU A 121 -7.44 -1.49 -7.70
CA LEU A 121 -8.43 -1.46 -6.62
C LEU A 121 -9.88 -1.66 -7.08
N ALA A 122 -10.23 -1.16 -8.25
CA ALA A 122 -11.59 -1.26 -8.78
C ALA A 122 -11.88 -2.69 -9.23
N ASP A 123 -10.95 -3.33 -9.94
CA ASP A 123 -11.10 -4.72 -10.39
C ASP A 123 -11.18 -5.68 -9.20
N TRP A 124 -10.33 -5.47 -8.19
CA TRP A 124 -10.37 -6.24 -6.94
C TRP A 124 -11.67 -6.00 -6.17
N SER A 125 -12.16 -4.76 -6.09
CA SER A 125 -13.43 -4.47 -5.43
C SER A 125 -14.61 -5.16 -6.12
N GLU A 126 -14.72 -5.03 -7.45
CA GLU A 126 -15.77 -5.64 -8.26
C GLU A 126 -15.77 -7.18 -8.14
N ALA A 127 -14.59 -7.82 -8.17
CA ALA A 127 -14.44 -9.27 -8.06
C ALA A 127 -15.01 -9.89 -6.76
N PHE A 128 -15.17 -9.05 -5.72
CA PHE A 128 -15.74 -9.42 -4.42
C PHE A 128 -17.08 -8.72 -4.13
N GLY A 129 -17.78 -8.26 -5.16
CA GLY A 129 -19.13 -7.71 -5.02
C GLY A 129 -19.19 -6.22 -4.71
N GLY A 130 -18.16 -5.46 -5.09
CA GLY A 130 -18.12 -4.00 -4.92
C GLY A 130 -17.75 -3.56 -3.51
N ILE A 131 -16.94 -4.36 -2.79
CA ILE A 131 -16.50 -4.08 -1.41
C ILE A 131 -15.82 -2.71 -1.27
N PRO A 132 -15.93 -2.05 -0.10
CA PRO A 132 -15.36 -0.72 0.10
C PRO A 132 -13.84 -0.70 -0.06
N VAL A 133 -13.35 0.35 -0.71
CA VAL A 133 -11.92 0.69 -0.84
C VAL A 133 -11.66 1.97 -0.05
N TYR A 134 -10.97 1.87 1.07
CA TYR A 134 -10.70 3.01 1.94
C TYR A 134 -9.45 3.77 1.49
N LEU A 135 -9.67 5.03 1.06
CA LEU A 135 -8.62 5.99 0.73
C LEU A 135 -8.79 7.23 1.60
N HIS A 136 -7.70 7.84 2.09
CA HIS A 136 -7.84 9.09 2.81
C HIS A 136 -8.26 10.24 1.87
N ALA A 137 -9.13 11.14 2.33
CA ALA A 137 -9.70 12.21 1.50
C ALA A 137 -8.66 13.20 0.97
N ASP A 138 -7.59 13.46 1.73
CA ASP A 138 -6.50 14.36 1.31
C ASP A 138 -5.75 13.89 0.06
N ASP A 139 -5.83 12.59 -0.24
CA ASP A 139 -5.22 12.01 -1.43
C ASP A 139 -6.23 11.81 -2.58
N ARG A 140 -7.47 12.31 -2.45
CA ARG A 140 -8.54 12.17 -3.47
C ARG A 140 -8.10 12.61 -4.87
N GLN A 141 -7.31 13.68 -4.96
CA GLN A 141 -6.82 14.22 -6.23
C GLN A 141 -5.94 13.23 -7.03
N TRP A 142 -5.37 12.22 -6.36
CA TRP A 142 -4.51 11.22 -6.99
C TRP A 142 -5.28 10.02 -7.54
N VAL A 143 -6.61 9.97 -7.38
CA VAL A 143 -7.44 8.88 -7.92
C VAL A 143 -7.50 8.99 -9.43
N THR A 144 -6.74 8.15 -10.12
CA THR A 144 -6.67 8.12 -11.59
C THR A 144 -7.84 7.37 -12.24
N ARG A 145 -8.41 6.36 -11.57
CA ARG A 145 -9.63 5.67 -11.97
C ARG A 145 -10.70 5.81 -10.88
N PRO A 146 -11.64 6.76 -11.02
CA PRO A 146 -12.79 6.86 -10.13
C PRO A 146 -13.61 5.57 -10.14
N HIS A 147 -14.11 5.17 -8.97
CA HIS A 147 -14.92 3.96 -8.81
C HIS A 147 -15.89 4.12 -7.64
N ALA A 148 -17.10 3.55 -7.75
CA ALA A 148 -18.18 3.74 -6.78
C ALA A 148 -17.87 3.18 -5.39
N SER A 149 -17.02 2.15 -5.32
CA SER A 149 -16.62 1.53 -4.06
C SER A 149 -15.54 2.30 -3.28
N ILE A 150 -14.99 3.39 -3.84
CA ILE A 150 -14.01 4.22 -3.13
C ILE A 150 -14.71 5.00 -2.02
N VAL A 151 -14.30 4.73 -0.78
CA VAL A 151 -14.74 5.42 0.43
C VAL A 151 -13.62 6.35 0.88
N HIS A 152 -13.84 7.66 0.67
CA HIS A 152 -12.95 8.68 1.20
C HIS A 152 -13.24 8.93 2.68
N TRP A 153 -12.30 8.56 3.56
CA TRP A 153 -12.39 8.84 4.98
C TRP A 153 -11.56 10.08 5.35
N THR A 154 -11.89 10.70 6.49
CA THR A 154 -11.28 11.96 6.96
C THR A 154 -10.84 11.85 8.42
N GLY A 155 -10.06 12.82 8.88
CA GLY A 155 -9.56 12.87 10.25
C GLY A 155 -8.26 12.09 10.42
N ASN A 156 -7.92 11.77 11.67
CA ASN A 156 -6.62 11.14 11.98
C ASN A 156 -6.68 9.62 11.99
N SER A 157 -7.88 9.03 12.06
CA SER A 157 -8.05 7.58 12.08
C SER A 157 -9.42 7.14 11.59
N ASN A 158 -9.50 5.94 11.00
CA ASN A 158 -10.75 5.30 10.60
C ASN A 158 -10.73 3.82 10.97
N ARG A 159 -11.76 3.35 11.67
CA ARG A 159 -11.86 1.96 12.12
C ARG A 159 -12.59 1.12 11.07
N ILE A 160 -11.98 0.03 10.61
CA ILE A 160 -12.60 -0.93 9.68
C ILE A 160 -13.30 -2.06 10.46
N SER A 161 -12.71 -2.48 11.58
CA SER A 161 -13.27 -3.49 12.49
C SER A 161 -12.76 -3.26 13.93
N ASP A 162 -13.18 -4.09 14.87
CA ASP A 162 -12.67 -4.04 16.25
C ASP A 162 -11.14 -4.15 16.30
N ASP A 163 -10.56 -4.91 15.37
CA ASP A 163 -9.14 -5.22 15.34
C ASP A 163 -8.32 -4.44 14.31
N VAL A 164 -8.97 -3.74 13.37
CA VAL A 164 -8.30 -3.03 12.26
C VAL A 164 -8.60 -1.54 12.31
N LEU A 165 -7.53 -0.76 12.48
CA LEU A 165 -7.55 0.70 12.54
C LEU A 165 -6.63 1.29 11.46
N LEU A 166 -7.16 2.20 10.67
CA LEU A 166 -6.36 3.04 9.78
C LEU A 166 -5.92 4.31 10.52
N LEU A 167 -4.67 4.73 10.32
CA LEU A 167 -4.11 5.97 10.85
C LEU A 167 -3.59 6.85 9.73
N ARG A 168 -4.01 8.10 9.71
CA ARG A 168 -3.47 9.10 8.80
C ARG A 168 -2.16 9.59 9.41
N THR A 169 -1.05 9.21 8.80
CA THR A 169 0.30 9.55 9.27
C THR A 169 0.92 10.69 8.46
N GLY A 170 0.50 10.84 7.20
CA GLY A 170 0.99 11.90 6.34
C GLY A 170 2.47 11.74 5.96
N GLY A 171 3.10 12.84 5.54
CA GLY A 171 4.53 12.86 5.22
C GLY A 171 4.79 12.45 3.78
N HIS A 172 4.77 11.14 3.47
CA HIS A 172 4.98 10.63 2.12
C HIS A 172 3.92 11.17 1.14
N PHE A 173 2.65 11.09 1.54
CA PHE A 173 1.53 11.82 0.94
C PHE A 173 0.72 12.50 2.05
N ALA A 174 -0.10 13.49 1.71
CA ALA A 174 -0.88 14.22 2.71
C ALA A 174 -1.90 13.31 3.43
N GLY A 175 -2.47 12.35 2.70
CA GLY A 175 -3.37 11.31 3.20
C GLY A 175 -2.69 9.97 3.48
N ALA A 176 -1.36 9.90 3.49
CA ALA A 176 -0.63 8.65 3.71
C ALA A 176 -1.08 7.93 4.98
N THR A 177 -1.40 6.65 4.83
CA THR A 177 -2.12 5.83 5.80
C THR A 177 -1.29 4.63 6.21
N MET A 178 -1.30 4.29 7.51
CA MET A 178 -0.83 3.01 8.03
C MET A 178 -2.00 2.21 8.60
N LEU A 179 -1.90 0.88 8.59
CA LEU A 179 -2.90 0.00 9.19
C LEU A 179 -2.34 -0.63 10.46
N HIS A 180 -3.06 -0.47 11.57
CA HIS A 180 -2.81 -1.19 12.81
C HIS A 180 -3.78 -2.37 12.91
N TRP A 181 -3.22 -3.56 13.17
CA TRP A 181 -3.95 -4.80 13.39
C TRP A 181 -3.69 -5.29 14.81
N SER A 182 -4.63 -5.10 15.73
CA SER A 182 -4.46 -5.37 17.16
C SER A 182 -4.24 -6.86 17.48
N ARG A 183 -4.88 -7.77 16.73
CA ARG A 183 -4.73 -9.23 16.91
C ARG A 183 -3.51 -9.81 16.19
N GLY A 184 -2.79 -8.99 15.42
CA GLY A 184 -1.59 -9.42 14.72
C GLY A 184 -0.49 -9.88 15.67
N ALA A 185 0.48 -10.63 15.14
CA ALA A 185 1.61 -11.15 15.91
C ALA A 185 1.17 -11.85 17.21
N GLU A 186 0.26 -12.82 17.09
CA GLU A 186 -0.25 -13.61 18.22
C GLU A 186 -0.90 -12.74 19.31
N GLY A 187 -1.61 -11.68 18.92
CA GLY A 187 -2.28 -10.76 19.83
C GLY A 187 -1.40 -9.66 20.41
N LYS A 188 -0.12 -9.57 20.01
CA LYS A 188 0.78 -8.47 20.41
C LYS A 188 0.65 -7.22 19.55
N GLY A 189 -0.10 -7.31 18.45
CA GLY A 189 -0.36 -6.24 17.49
C GLY A 189 0.67 -6.18 16.35
N ALA A 190 0.23 -5.72 15.19
CA ALA A 190 1.07 -5.48 14.02
C ALA A 190 0.77 -4.12 13.37
N LEU A 191 1.78 -3.54 12.74
CA LEU A 191 1.66 -2.32 11.96
C LEU A 191 2.05 -2.60 10.50
N LEU A 192 1.17 -2.27 9.55
CA LEU A 192 1.42 -2.36 8.13
C LEU A 192 1.64 -0.94 7.60
N THR A 193 2.80 -0.73 6.99
CA THR A 193 3.37 0.62 6.86
C THR A 193 3.49 1.11 5.41
N GLY A 194 3.25 0.23 4.43
CA GLY A 194 3.64 0.51 3.05
C GLY A 194 5.14 0.84 3.00
N ASP A 195 5.49 1.96 2.38
CA ASP A 195 6.83 2.55 2.40
C ASP A 195 6.90 3.90 3.16
N ILE A 196 5.83 4.28 3.88
CA ILE A 196 5.78 5.51 4.70
C ILE A 196 6.78 5.40 5.86
N ALA A 197 6.83 4.22 6.49
CA ALA A 197 7.90 3.79 7.40
C ALA A 197 8.54 2.54 6.82
N GLN A 198 9.45 2.74 5.86
CA GLN A 198 10.04 1.68 5.07
C GLN A 198 10.99 0.82 5.89
N VAL A 199 10.76 -0.49 5.95
CA VAL A 199 11.65 -1.44 6.63
C VAL A 199 13.00 -1.54 5.89
N THR A 200 14.09 -1.30 6.63
CA THR A 200 15.46 -1.28 6.10
C THR A 200 16.01 -2.67 5.76
N MET A 201 17.16 -2.72 5.08
CA MET A 201 17.82 -3.97 4.64
C MET A 201 18.11 -4.95 5.77
N ASP A 202 18.52 -4.45 6.93
CA ASP A 202 18.80 -5.28 8.11
C ASP A 202 17.54 -5.72 8.85
N ARG A 203 16.36 -5.23 8.44
CA ARG A 203 15.05 -5.55 9.03
C ARG A 203 14.97 -5.26 10.53
N ARG A 204 15.77 -4.32 11.00
CA ARG A 204 15.82 -3.89 12.41
C ARG A 204 15.30 -2.48 12.61
N PHE A 205 15.21 -1.71 11.53
CA PHE A 205 14.81 -0.31 11.55
C PHE A 205 13.81 -0.02 10.44
N VAL A 206 13.18 1.15 10.55
CA VAL A 206 12.47 1.80 9.46
C VAL A 206 13.20 3.08 9.05
N SER A 207 12.95 3.57 7.84
CA SER A 207 13.36 4.89 7.38
C SER A 207 12.15 5.65 6.84
N PHE A 208 12.28 6.96 6.68
CA PHE A 208 11.19 7.84 6.28
C PHE A 208 11.60 8.64 5.04
N MET A 209 10.79 8.60 3.98
CA MET A 209 11.12 9.27 2.73
C MET A 209 9.94 10.08 2.23
N TYR A 210 10.20 11.32 1.82
CA TYR A 210 9.21 12.11 1.10
C TYR A 210 8.97 11.49 -0.28
N SER A 211 10.06 11.13 -0.98
CA SER A 211 10.03 10.29 -2.17
C SER A 211 10.97 9.11 -1.99
N TYR A 212 10.41 7.91 -1.89
CA TYR A 212 11.23 6.68 -1.93
C TYR A 212 11.85 6.46 -3.32
N PRO A 213 11.11 6.59 -4.44
CA PRO A 213 11.67 6.44 -5.79
C PRO A 213 12.83 7.38 -6.12
N ASN A 214 12.78 8.64 -5.67
CA ASN A 214 13.80 9.64 -5.96
C ASN A 214 14.76 9.89 -4.79
N TYR A 215 14.70 9.04 -3.77
CA TYR A 215 15.54 9.12 -2.58
C TYR A 215 15.49 10.46 -1.81
N MET A 216 14.34 11.16 -1.83
CA MET A 216 14.17 12.41 -1.11
C MET A 216 13.82 12.15 0.36
N PRO A 217 14.62 12.65 1.32
CA PRO A 217 14.35 12.47 2.74
C PRO A 217 13.07 13.19 3.16
N LEU A 218 12.33 12.60 4.09
CA LEU A 218 11.25 13.29 4.78
C LEU A 218 11.80 14.23 5.85
N ASN A 219 11.22 15.44 6.00
CA ASN A 219 11.68 16.40 7.01
C ASN A 219 11.36 15.98 8.45
N ALA A 220 12.10 16.55 9.40
CA ALA A 220 11.99 16.22 10.83
C ALA A 220 10.58 16.42 11.40
N ALA A 221 9.92 17.54 11.06
CA ALA A 221 8.58 17.84 11.57
C ALA A 221 7.55 16.80 11.13
N ALA A 222 7.64 16.29 9.90
CA ALA A 222 6.77 15.23 9.41
C ALA A 222 7.06 13.88 10.09
N VAL A 223 8.33 13.52 10.29
CA VAL A 223 8.70 12.30 11.02
C VAL A 223 8.19 12.35 12.47
N HIS A 224 8.30 13.48 13.16
CA HIS A 224 7.73 13.63 14.51
C HIS A 224 6.21 13.47 14.55
N ARG A 225 5.48 13.93 13.52
CA ARG A 225 4.02 13.71 13.41
C ARG A 225 3.70 12.23 13.23
N ILE A 226 4.43 11.52 12.37
CA ILE A 226 4.28 10.08 12.18
C ILE A 226 4.54 9.35 13.52
N ALA A 227 5.61 9.71 14.22
CA ALA A 227 5.94 9.15 15.52
C ALA A 227 4.83 9.38 16.56
N ALA A 228 4.28 10.59 16.63
CA ALA A 228 3.19 10.92 17.55
C ALA A 228 1.91 10.12 17.23
N ALA A 229 1.57 9.91 15.96
CA ALA A 229 0.41 9.12 15.56
C ALA A 229 0.56 7.63 15.90
N VAL A 230 1.77 7.08 15.80
CA VAL A 230 2.07 5.67 16.08
C VAL A 230 2.30 5.41 17.58
N ALA A 231 2.68 6.43 18.36
CA ALA A 231 3.01 6.30 19.79
C ALA A 231 1.95 5.60 20.65
N PRO A 232 0.63 5.82 20.49
CA PRO A 232 -0.39 5.17 21.32
C PRO A 232 -0.61 3.68 21.03
N LEU A 233 -0.10 3.17 19.91
CA LEU A 233 -0.39 1.81 19.44
C LEU A 233 0.49 0.75 20.12
N THR A 234 -0.09 -0.40 20.45
CA THR A 234 0.65 -1.60 20.85
C THR A 234 0.86 -2.49 19.63
N PHE A 235 2.11 -2.79 19.30
CA PHE A 235 2.48 -3.72 18.23
C PHE A 235 3.87 -4.29 18.47
N ASP A 236 4.09 -5.53 18.03
CA ASP A 236 5.38 -6.22 18.13
C ASP A 236 5.98 -6.52 16.75
N ARG A 237 5.18 -6.36 15.68
CA ARG A 237 5.59 -6.67 14.30
C ARG A 237 5.30 -5.51 13.35
N ILE A 238 6.18 -5.30 12.37
CA ILE A 238 5.95 -4.39 11.24
C ILE A 238 6.02 -5.17 9.93
N TYR A 239 5.05 -4.93 9.05
CA TYR A 239 5.10 -5.34 7.65
C TYR A 239 5.32 -4.10 6.75
N GLY A 240 6.36 -4.14 5.93
CA GLY A 240 6.65 -3.13 4.89
C GLY A 240 5.95 -3.42 3.57
N ALA A 241 6.31 -2.72 2.49
CA ALA A 241 5.69 -2.83 1.15
C ALA A 241 6.24 -3.92 0.21
N TRP A 242 7.46 -4.42 0.43
CA TRP A 242 8.08 -5.48 -0.39
C TRP A 242 8.33 -6.81 0.33
N TRP A 243 8.47 -7.89 -0.44
CA TRP A 243 8.79 -9.23 0.08
C TRP A 243 9.97 -9.22 1.05
N GLY A 244 9.78 -9.87 2.21
CA GLY A 244 10.82 -10.01 3.23
C GLY A 244 11.18 -8.71 3.96
N ARG A 245 10.52 -7.58 3.68
CA ARG A 245 10.71 -6.30 4.36
C ARG A 245 9.84 -6.18 5.60
N ASN A 246 10.08 -7.07 6.56
CA ASN A 246 9.32 -7.16 7.80
C ASN A 246 10.24 -7.13 9.03
N ILE A 247 9.83 -6.41 10.07
CA ILE A 247 10.42 -6.49 11.41
C ILE A 247 9.58 -7.49 12.19
N ALA A 248 10.18 -8.63 12.57
CA ALA A 248 9.43 -9.79 13.04
C ALA A 248 8.92 -9.67 14.49
N GLU A 249 9.71 -9.01 15.33
CA GLU A 249 9.53 -8.84 16.78
C GLU A 249 10.20 -7.54 17.25
N GLY A 250 9.83 -7.03 18.43
CA GLY A 250 10.40 -5.82 19.02
C GLY A 250 10.10 -4.55 18.22
N ALA A 251 9.10 -4.59 17.33
CA ALA A 251 8.92 -3.57 16.31
C ALA A 251 8.61 -2.18 16.87
N LYS A 252 7.94 -2.08 18.03
CA LYS A 252 7.70 -0.78 18.69
C LYS A 252 9.00 -0.08 19.08
N ALA A 253 9.91 -0.81 19.72
CA ALA A 253 11.21 -0.28 20.12
C ALA A 253 12.07 0.06 18.88
N ALA A 254 12.05 -0.83 17.88
CA ALA A 254 12.71 -0.58 16.59
C ALA A 254 12.20 0.71 15.93
N PHE A 255 10.90 0.95 15.91
CA PHE A 255 10.30 2.16 15.33
C PHE A 255 10.76 3.42 16.06
N VAL A 256 10.75 3.44 17.40
CA VAL A 256 11.22 4.59 18.20
C VAL A 256 12.71 4.87 17.94
N ALA A 257 13.56 3.83 18.00
CA ALA A 257 14.98 3.96 17.70
C ALA A 257 15.25 4.44 16.26
N SER A 258 14.38 4.06 15.32
CA SER A 258 14.45 4.50 13.93
C SER A 258 14.16 5.98 13.77
N VAL A 259 13.16 6.51 14.49
CA VAL A 259 12.84 7.94 14.51
C VAL A 259 14.04 8.73 15.01
N GLU A 260 14.61 8.37 16.16
CA GLU A 260 15.78 9.05 16.73
C GLU A 260 16.98 9.02 15.78
N ARG A 261 17.31 7.82 15.27
CA ARG A 261 18.41 7.61 14.33
C ARG A 261 18.23 8.43 13.04
N TYR A 262 17.01 8.45 12.49
CA TYR A 262 16.72 9.18 11.25
C TYR A 262 16.84 10.69 11.45
N ILE A 263 16.24 11.24 12.51
CA ILE A 263 16.32 12.67 12.82
C ILE A 263 17.76 13.13 13.00
N ALA A 264 18.56 12.36 13.74
CA ALA A 264 19.98 12.67 13.93
C ALA A 264 20.78 12.67 12.61
N ALA A 265 20.38 11.88 11.62
CA ALA A 265 21.08 11.77 10.33
C ALA A 265 20.74 12.89 9.34
N ILE A 266 19.61 13.58 9.52
CA ILE A 266 19.15 14.67 8.63
C ILE A 266 19.24 16.05 9.29
N ALA A 267 19.81 16.12 10.48
CA ALA A 267 19.99 17.34 11.27
C ALA A 267 21.15 18.22 10.74
#